data_AF-A0A0C2G4E8-F1
#
_entry.id   AF-A0A0C2G4E8-F1
#
_cell.length_a   1.000
_cell.length_b   1.000
_cell.length_c   1.000
_cell.angle_alpha   90.00
_cell.angle_beta   90.00
_cell.angle_gamma   90.00
#
_symmetry.space_group_name_H-M   'P 1'
#
loop_
_entity.id
_entity.type
_entity.pdbx_description
1 polymer ?
#
loop_
_entity_poly.entity_id
_entity_poly.type
_entity_poly.pdbx_seq_one_letter_code
_entity_poly.pdbx_strand_id
1 'polypeptide(L)'
;MPARTIPGSDGPTVLPIHEINRDANLSEFMYQSDMVLTLAQVEQIGRDSATGREKRQAYRDMYYPNTIWDKTLPTESEFSKEKVAIPTWVGASRNGRATMIARQSDYQETMGSDMVAFYDVSMMNEHYNCKVRCNTGNNAQCQNGGFANPNDCSVCICPSGYGGTLCNERPPGCGETFTAGPTFTQFTSVLGDRSSKTKIDFDKCNYWIQAPPGKLVQVRLDGYQGYSIDGCIYAGVEVKSHPDQLRTGYR
;
A
#
# COMPACT_ATOMS: atom_id res chain seq x y z
N MET A 1 -43.36 16.27 2.43
CA MET A 1 -41.97 16.09 2.00
C MET A 1 -41.99 15.69 0.53
N PRO A 2 -41.29 16.39 -0.38
CA PRO A 2 -41.36 16.05 -1.80
C PRO A 2 -40.57 14.77 -2.08
N ALA A 3 -41.12 13.93 -2.96
CA ALA A 3 -40.51 12.68 -3.40
C ALA A 3 -39.20 12.96 -4.16
N ARG A 4 -38.12 12.29 -3.75
CA ARG A 4 -36.79 12.42 -4.35
C ARG A 4 -36.77 11.60 -5.65
N THR A 5 -36.66 12.29 -6.78
CA THR A 5 -36.46 11.69 -8.10
C THR A 5 -35.08 11.03 -8.18
N ILE A 6 -35.05 9.76 -8.55
CA ILE A 6 -33.82 9.00 -8.82
C ILE A 6 -33.33 9.39 -10.22
N PRO A 7 -32.07 9.86 -10.40
CA PRO A 7 -31.53 10.14 -11.72
C PRO A 7 -31.39 8.84 -12.55
N GLY A 8 -31.94 8.84 -13.76
CA GLY A 8 -32.04 7.66 -14.64
C GLY A 8 -30.85 7.43 -15.59
N SER A 9 -29.61 7.68 -15.15
CA SER A 9 -28.44 7.33 -15.96
C SER A 9 -27.28 6.88 -15.09
N ASP A 10 -26.93 5.60 -15.24
CA ASP A 10 -25.72 5.00 -14.72
C ASP A 10 -24.50 5.85 -15.10
N GLY A 11 -23.64 6.11 -14.12
CA GLY A 11 -22.33 6.71 -14.37
C GLY A 11 -21.48 5.82 -15.31
N PRO A 12 -20.33 6.31 -15.79
CA PRO A 12 -19.48 5.53 -16.69
C PRO A 12 -19.18 4.17 -16.06
N THR A 13 -19.61 3.11 -16.75
CA THR A 13 -19.44 1.73 -16.31
C THR A 13 -17.95 1.41 -16.41
N VAL A 14 -17.26 1.48 -15.28
CA VAL A 14 -15.88 1.00 -15.17
C VAL A 14 -15.91 -0.49 -15.45
N LEU A 15 -15.11 -0.95 -16.42
CA LEU A 15 -15.01 -2.37 -16.72
C LEU A 15 -14.58 -3.13 -15.45
N PRO A 16 -15.26 -4.23 -15.11
CA PRO A 16 -14.88 -5.01 -13.95
C PRO A 16 -13.45 -5.54 -14.15
N ILE A 17 -12.66 -5.55 -13.07
CA ILE A 17 -11.20 -5.80 -13.11
C ILE A 17 -10.77 -7.09 -13.83
N HIS A 18 -11.62 -8.11 -13.82
CA HIS A 18 -11.38 -9.35 -14.55
C HIS A 18 -11.36 -9.16 -16.08
N GLU A 19 -12.12 -8.21 -16.62
CA GLU A 19 -12.11 -7.87 -18.04
C GLU A 19 -10.86 -7.05 -18.39
N ILE A 20 -10.46 -6.13 -17.51
CA ILE A 20 -9.20 -5.36 -17.67
C ILE A 20 -8.00 -6.30 -17.70
N ASN A 21 -7.94 -7.28 -16.79
CA ASN A 21 -6.84 -8.24 -16.71
C ASN A 21 -6.85 -9.28 -17.83
N ARG A 22 -8.01 -9.61 -18.37
CA ARG A 22 -8.13 -10.41 -19.60
C ARG A 22 -7.60 -9.64 -20.80
N ASP A 23 -7.99 -8.38 -20.95
CA ASP A 23 -7.59 -7.56 -22.09
C ASP A 23 -6.09 -7.21 -22.05
N ALA A 24 -5.49 -7.17 -20.85
CA ALA A 24 -4.05 -7.07 -20.64
C ALA A 24 -3.29 -8.41 -20.76
N ASN A 25 -3.99 -9.52 -21.08
CA ASN A 25 -3.44 -10.87 -21.19
C ASN A 25 -2.76 -11.39 -19.91
N LEU A 26 -3.16 -10.87 -18.74
CA LEU A 26 -2.65 -11.26 -17.42
C LEU A 26 -3.49 -12.37 -16.78
N SER A 27 -4.66 -12.69 -17.36
CA SER A 27 -5.58 -13.72 -16.86
C SER A 27 -5.02 -15.14 -16.88
N GLU A 28 -3.99 -15.41 -17.69
CA GLU A 28 -3.34 -16.74 -17.74
C GLU A 28 -2.45 -17.00 -16.51
N PHE A 29 -1.91 -15.93 -15.91
CA PHE A 29 -1.00 -16.01 -14.78
C PHE A 29 -1.66 -15.70 -13.43
N MET A 30 -2.79 -14.98 -13.47
CA MET A 30 -3.48 -14.50 -12.29
C MET A 30 -4.75 -15.33 -12.01
N TYR A 31 -4.76 -16.00 -10.87
CA TYR A 31 -5.97 -16.53 -10.26
C TYR A 31 -6.88 -15.39 -9.81
N GLN A 32 -8.18 -15.50 -10.12
CA GLN A 32 -9.21 -14.47 -9.88
C GLN A 32 -8.84 -13.05 -10.34
N SER A 33 -7.88 -12.95 -11.27
CA SER A 33 -7.42 -11.68 -11.82
C SER A 33 -6.72 -10.76 -10.81
N ASP A 34 -6.26 -11.26 -9.66
CA ASP A 34 -5.57 -10.44 -8.65
C ASP A 34 -4.43 -11.15 -7.93
N MET A 35 -4.27 -12.47 -8.09
CA MET A 35 -3.27 -13.24 -7.37
C MET A 35 -2.49 -14.20 -8.27
N VAL A 36 -1.16 -14.22 -8.15
CA VAL A 36 -0.32 -15.25 -8.78
C VAL A 36 -0.17 -16.42 -7.80
N LEU A 37 -0.65 -17.60 -8.18
CA LEU A 37 -0.58 -18.81 -7.35
C LEU A 37 0.58 -19.71 -7.74
N THR A 38 1.13 -20.41 -6.75
CA THR A 38 2.04 -21.54 -6.98
C THR A 38 1.28 -22.77 -7.47
N LEU A 39 1.97 -23.69 -8.16
CA LEU A 39 1.35 -24.91 -8.69
C LEU A 39 0.64 -25.74 -7.60
N ALA A 40 1.22 -25.81 -6.40
CA ALA A 40 0.63 -26.50 -5.26
C ALA A 40 -0.68 -25.85 -4.77
N GLN A 41 -0.77 -24.52 -4.77
CA GLN A 41 -2.00 -23.80 -4.40
C GLN A 41 -3.10 -24.00 -5.45
N VAL A 42 -2.74 -24.02 -6.74
CA VAL A 42 -3.69 -24.30 -7.83
C VAL A 42 -4.28 -25.70 -7.71
N GLU A 43 -3.43 -26.71 -7.44
CA GLU A 43 -3.90 -28.09 -7.25
C GLU A 43 -4.80 -28.25 -6.02
N GLN A 44 -4.56 -27.49 -4.96
CA GLN A 44 -5.37 -27.55 -3.74
C GLN A 44 -6.76 -26.93 -3.98
N ILE A 45 -6.84 -25.80 -4.70
CA ILE A 45 -8.10 -25.19 -5.11
C ILE A 45 -8.89 -26.10 -6.06
N GLY A 46 -8.19 -26.77 -6.99
CA GLY A 46 -8.81 -27.72 -7.92
C GLY A 46 -9.48 -28.90 -7.21
N ARG A 47 -8.96 -29.33 -6.05
CA ARG A 47 -9.56 -30.40 -5.24
C ARG A 47 -10.79 -29.93 -4.44
N ASP A 48 -10.81 -28.68 -3.99
CA ASP A 48 -11.92 -28.10 -3.21
C ASP A 48 -13.12 -27.67 -4.08
N SER A 49 -12.95 -27.60 -5.41
CA SER A 49 -13.99 -27.22 -6.37
C SER A 49 -15.08 -28.28 -6.62
N ALA A 50 -14.97 -29.47 -6.02
CA ALA A 50 -15.97 -30.54 -6.13
C ALA A 50 -17.25 -30.27 -5.30
N THR A 51 -17.24 -29.28 -4.42
CA THR A 51 -18.44 -28.85 -3.68
C THR A 51 -18.93 -27.53 -4.25
N GLY A 52 -20.20 -27.48 -4.67
CA GLY A 52 -20.85 -26.30 -5.23
C GLY A 52 -20.65 -25.07 -4.36
N ARG A 53 -19.68 -24.22 -4.72
CA ARG A 53 -19.36 -22.99 -4.03
C ARG A 53 -20.43 -21.95 -4.39
N GLU A 54 -21.28 -21.59 -3.43
CA GLU A 54 -22.15 -20.43 -3.57
C GLU A 54 -21.30 -19.18 -3.85
N LYS A 55 -21.72 -18.39 -4.86
CA LYS A 55 -21.04 -17.14 -5.21
C LYS A 55 -21.04 -16.24 -3.98
N ARG A 56 -19.85 -15.83 -3.53
CA ARG A 56 -19.72 -14.87 -2.43
C ARG A 56 -20.17 -13.51 -2.94
N GLN A 57 -21.26 -12.99 -2.40
CA GLN A 57 -21.61 -11.59 -2.54
C GLN A 57 -20.79 -10.78 -1.54
N ALA A 58 -20.45 -9.54 -1.90
CA ALA A 58 -19.91 -8.58 -0.93
C ALA A 58 -20.90 -8.44 0.23
N TYR A 59 -20.39 -8.46 1.47
CA TYR A 59 -21.19 -8.33 2.68
C TYR A 59 -21.90 -6.97 2.67
N ARG A 60 -23.23 -6.98 2.57
CA ARG A 60 -24.07 -5.78 2.66
C ARG A 60 -24.54 -5.66 4.11
N ASP A 61 -23.93 -4.76 4.84
CA ASP A 61 -24.34 -4.44 6.20
C ASP A 61 -25.55 -3.48 6.22
N MET A 62 -26.01 -3.15 7.42
CA MET A 62 -27.13 -2.21 7.63
C MET A 62 -26.81 -0.78 7.15
N TYR A 63 -25.55 -0.46 6.89
CA TYR A 63 -25.09 0.86 6.47
C TYR A 63 -24.97 1.00 4.95
N TYR A 64 -25.07 -0.10 4.19
CA TYR A 64 -25.17 -0.09 2.74
C TYR A 64 -26.42 0.68 2.26
N PRO A 65 -26.33 1.56 1.24
CA PRO A 65 -25.17 1.85 0.40
C PRO A 65 -24.31 3.03 0.89
N ASN A 66 -24.50 3.58 2.08
CA ASN A 66 -23.72 4.75 2.53
C ASN A 66 -22.22 4.44 2.78
N THR A 67 -21.84 3.17 2.67
CA THR A 67 -20.46 2.66 2.70
C THR A 67 -19.85 2.46 1.31
N ILE A 68 -20.55 2.85 0.23
CA ILE A 68 -19.97 2.88 -1.12
C ILE A 68 -19.30 4.23 -1.35
N TRP A 69 -18.23 4.24 -2.16
CA TRP A 69 -17.55 5.48 -2.55
C TRP A 69 -18.52 6.46 -3.21
N ASP A 70 -18.60 7.69 -2.69
CA ASP A 70 -19.23 8.79 -3.41
C ASP A 70 -18.36 9.16 -4.63
N LYS A 71 -18.91 9.96 -5.56
CA LYS A 71 -18.35 10.27 -6.91
C LYS A 71 -16.97 10.94 -6.92
N THR A 72 -16.32 11.10 -5.79
CA THR A 72 -14.98 11.66 -5.63
C THR A 72 -14.12 10.71 -4.82
N LEU A 73 -12.99 10.30 -5.40
CA LEU A 73 -11.98 9.59 -4.65
C LEU A 73 -11.35 10.50 -3.59
N PRO A 74 -11.18 9.99 -2.36
CA PRO A 74 -10.58 10.73 -1.28
C PRO A 74 -9.12 11.12 -1.54
N THR A 75 -8.65 12.19 -0.91
CA THR A 75 -7.22 12.57 -0.89
C THR A 75 -6.39 11.55 -0.08
N GLU A 76 -5.05 11.59 -0.15
CA GLU A 76 -4.17 10.65 0.58
C GLU A 76 -4.49 10.58 2.10
N SER A 77 -4.94 11.69 2.69
CA SER A 77 -5.41 11.79 4.08
C SER A 77 -6.77 11.14 4.37
N GLU A 78 -7.57 10.88 3.34
CA GLU A 78 -8.89 10.27 3.47
C GLU A 78 -8.87 8.79 3.03
N PHE A 79 -7.93 8.37 2.18
CA PHE A 79 -7.63 6.95 1.91
C PHE A 79 -7.23 6.17 3.16
N SER A 80 -6.69 6.85 4.19
CA SER A 80 -6.38 6.21 5.49
C SER A 80 -7.62 5.63 6.19
N LYS A 81 -8.83 6.09 5.84
CA LYS A 81 -10.09 5.64 6.46
C LYS A 81 -10.72 4.42 5.79
N GLU A 82 -10.39 4.12 4.53
CA GLU A 82 -10.98 3.04 3.73
C GLU A 82 -9.88 2.27 3.00
N LYS A 83 -9.19 1.40 3.74
CA LYS A 83 -8.00 0.68 3.28
C LYS A 83 -8.37 -0.53 2.41
N VAL A 84 -7.87 -0.57 1.17
CA VAL A 84 -7.78 -1.82 0.39
C VAL A 84 -6.62 -2.63 0.98
N ALA A 85 -6.92 -3.57 1.88
CA ALA A 85 -5.90 -4.32 2.61
C ALA A 85 -5.67 -5.72 2.02
N ILE A 86 -4.42 -6.03 1.67
CA ILE A 86 -3.96 -7.41 1.51
C ILE A 86 -4.11 -8.09 2.89
N PRO A 87 -4.73 -9.28 3.01
CA PRO A 87 -4.87 -9.94 4.30
C PRO A 87 -3.52 -10.31 4.92
N THR A 88 -3.47 -10.46 6.25
CA THR A 88 -2.30 -11.03 6.93
C THR A 88 -2.05 -12.46 6.45
N TRP A 89 -0.84 -12.96 6.66
CA TRP A 89 -0.45 -14.30 6.19
C TRP A 89 -1.19 -15.47 6.87
N VAL A 90 -1.81 -15.23 8.03
CA VAL A 90 -2.72 -16.16 8.71
C VAL A 90 -4.20 -15.84 8.46
N GLY A 91 -4.51 -14.93 7.53
CA GLY A 91 -5.87 -14.49 7.22
C GLY A 91 -6.79 -15.68 6.95
N ALA A 92 -7.93 -15.72 7.66
CA ALA A 92 -8.93 -16.79 7.63
C ALA A 92 -8.44 -18.21 8.02
N SER A 93 -7.26 -18.33 8.65
CA SER A 93 -6.73 -19.61 9.13
C SER A 93 -7.48 -20.12 10.36
N ARG A 94 -7.92 -21.38 10.35
CA ARG A 94 -8.58 -22.03 11.50
C ARG A 94 -7.62 -22.72 12.46
N ASN A 95 -6.41 -23.02 12.00
CA ASN A 95 -5.40 -23.79 12.74
C ASN A 95 -4.15 -22.94 13.04
N GLY A 96 -4.20 -21.63 12.79
CA GLY A 96 -3.09 -20.70 13.00
C GLY A 96 -1.90 -20.90 12.04
N ARG A 97 -2.03 -21.75 11.02
CA ARG A 97 -0.99 -21.92 10.00
C ARG A 97 -1.11 -20.85 8.92
N ALA A 98 0.01 -20.55 8.28
CA ALA A 98 0.07 -19.66 7.13
C ALA A 98 -0.88 -20.13 6.03
N THR A 99 -1.77 -19.24 5.58
CA THR A 99 -2.60 -19.42 4.39
C THR A 99 -1.92 -18.83 3.16
N MET A 100 -1.00 -17.88 3.36
CA MET A 100 -0.15 -17.29 2.33
C MET A 100 1.30 -17.23 2.81
N ILE A 101 2.23 -17.52 1.91
CA ILE A 101 3.67 -17.44 2.17
C ILE A 101 4.26 -16.45 1.18
N ALA A 102 4.94 -15.42 1.69
CA ALA A 102 5.63 -14.46 0.86
C ALA A 102 6.74 -15.20 0.08
N ARG A 103 6.86 -14.90 -1.21
CA ARG A 103 7.92 -15.47 -2.06
C ARG A 103 9.32 -15.12 -1.51
N GLN A 104 9.46 -13.93 -0.95
CA GLN A 104 10.63 -13.49 -0.22
C GLN A 104 10.28 -13.48 1.26
N SER A 105 11.03 -14.24 2.06
CA SER A 105 10.77 -14.43 3.50
C SER A 105 10.63 -13.12 4.26
N ASP A 106 11.44 -12.13 3.90
CA ASP A 106 11.55 -10.86 4.60
C ASP A 106 10.27 -9.99 4.47
N TYR A 107 9.38 -10.34 3.53
CA TYR A 107 8.09 -9.68 3.34
C TYR A 107 6.92 -10.37 4.05
N GLN A 108 7.17 -11.49 4.74
CA GLN A 108 6.10 -12.29 5.36
C GLN A 108 5.22 -11.46 6.31
N GLU A 109 5.85 -10.65 7.17
CA GLU A 109 5.17 -9.81 8.15
C GLU A 109 4.72 -8.45 7.59
N THR A 110 5.09 -8.13 6.34
CA THR A 110 4.64 -6.92 5.65
C THR A 110 3.20 -7.06 5.15
N MET A 111 2.76 -8.28 4.84
CA MET A 111 1.39 -8.57 4.40
C MET A 111 0.40 -8.34 5.55
N GLY A 112 -0.78 -7.82 5.24
CA GLY A 112 -1.76 -7.48 6.30
C GLY A 112 -1.57 -6.08 6.87
N SER A 113 -0.69 -5.25 6.30
CA SER A 113 -0.46 -3.94 6.87
C SER A 113 -1.58 -2.95 6.60
N ASP A 114 -1.83 -2.17 7.64
CA ASP A 114 -2.73 -1.03 7.67
C ASP A 114 -2.15 0.24 7.02
N MET A 115 -0.93 0.19 6.49
CA MET A 115 -0.33 1.31 5.77
C MET A 115 -0.64 1.20 4.27
N VAL A 116 -1.27 2.23 3.70
CA VAL A 116 -1.54 2.31 2.26
C VAL A 116 -0.21 2.31 1.50
N ALA A 117 -0.07 1.41 0.52
CA ALA A 117 1.14 1.38 -0.31
C ALA A 117 1.07 2.50 -1.36
N PHE A 118 2.23 3.05 -1.72
CA PHE A 118 2.28 4.10 -2.75
C PHE A 118 1.74 3.61 -4.10
N TYR A 119 1.93 2.33 -4.41
CA TYR A 119 1.35 1.71 -5.60
C TYR A 119 -0.17 1.73 -5.60
N ASP A 120 -0.83 1.57 -4.46
CA ASP A 120 -2.30 1.65 -4.38
C ASP A 120 -2.76 3.06 -4.74
N VAL A 121 -2.11 4.09 -4.17
CA VAL A 121 -2.39 5.50 -4.47
C VAL A 121 -2.14 5.79 -5.96
N SER A 122 -1.01 5.34 -6.50
CA SER A 122 -0.62 5.57 -7.88
C SER A 122 -1.54 4.83 -8.88
N MET A 123 -1.89 3.58 -8.59
CA MET A 123 -2.80 2.77 -9.41
C MET A 123 -4.20 3.37 -9.42
N MET A 124 -4.68 3.84 -8.27
CA MET A 124 -5.98 4.49 -8.16
C MET A 124 -6.02 5.80 -8.97
N ASN A 125 -4.97 6.62 -8.85
CA ASN A 125 -4.85 7.84 -9.63
C ASN A 125 -4.72 7.58 -11.14
N GLU A 126 -4.12 6.46 -11.54
CA GLU A 126 -4.10 6.00 -12.93
C GLU A 126 -5.51 5.63 -13.40
N HIS A 127 -6.18 4.76 -12.64
CA HIS A 127 -7.47 4.19 -13.00
C HIS A 127 -8.56 5.26 -13.21
N TYR A 128 -8.52 6.32 -12.40
CA TYR A 128 -9.46 7.44 -12.51
C TYR A 128 -8.95 8.61 -13.35
N ASN A 129 -7.88 8.42 -14.12
CA ASN A 129 -7.28 9.45 -15.00
C ASN A 129 -6.95 10.75 -14.25
N CYS A 130 -6.50 10.64 -13.00
CA CYS A 130 -6.07 11.80 -12.22
C CYS A 130 -4.70 12.29 -12.66
N LYS A 131 -3.78 11.39 -13.04
CA LYS A 131 -2.41 11.76 -13.44
C LYS A 131 -2.35 12.64 -14.70
N VAL A 132 -3.34 12.54 -15.58
CA VAL A 132 -3.40 13.35 -16.81
C VAL A 132 -3.90 14.78 -16.58
N ARG A 133 -4.44 15.10 -15.39
CA ARG A 133 -5.00 16.42 -15.09
C ARG A 133 -3.97 17.54 -15.17
N CYS A 134 -2.72 17.23 -14.83
CA CYS A 134 -1.65 18.20 -14.86
C CYS A 134 -1.02 18.37 -16.25
N ASN A 135 -1.50 17.75 -17.33
CA ASN A 135 -0.81 17.76 -18.63
C ASN A 135 -0.68 19.14 -19.34
N THR A 136 -1.23 20.23 -18.81
CA THR A 136 -1.42 21.50 -19.52
C THR A 136 -0.52 22.67 -19.10
N GLY A 137 0.53 22.46 -18.28
CA GLY A 137 1.40 23.57 -17.84
C GLY A 137 2.72 23.22 -17.14
N ASN A 138 3.33 24.23 -16.50
CA ASN A 138 4.55 24.16 -15.68
C ASN A 138 4.34 23.27 -14.44
N ASN A 139 4.40 21.96 -14.63
CA ASN A 139 4.22 21.01 -13.55
C ASN A 139 5.51 20.82 -12.76
N ALA A 140 5.34 20.50 -11.48
CA ALA A 140 6.40 19.94 -10.67
C ALA A 140 7.06 18.75 -11.37
N GLN A 141 8.39 18.82 -11.54
CA GLN A 141 9.20 17.72 -12.06
C GLN A 141 9.48 16.73 -10.94
N CYS A 142 8.52 15.85 -10.69
CA CYS A 142 8.59 14.88 -9.60
C CYS A 142 9.77 13.91 -9.77
N GLN A 143 10.47 13.65 -8.67
CA GLN A 143 11.60 12.74 -8.59
C GLN A 143 11.25 11.47 -7.81
N ASN A 144 12.15 10.50 -7.79
CA ASN A 144 12.01 9.23 -7.06
C ASN A 144 10.71 8.46 -7.38
N GLY A 145 10.13 8.70 -8.55
CA GLY A 145 8.89 8.06 -9.03
C GLY A 145 7.60 8.62 -8.43
N GLY A 146 7.65 9.80 -7.79
CA GLY A 146 6.45 10.58 -7.47
C GLY A 146 5.72 11.06 -8.73
N PHE A 147 4.47 11.52 -8.57
CA PHE A 147 3.69 12.09 -9.67
C PHE A 147 2.99 13.39 -9.24
N ALA A 148 2.68 14.25 -10.21
CA ALA A 148 2.09 15.55 -9.93
C ALA A 148 0.73 15.40 -9.24
N ASN A 149 0.50 16.21 -8.20
CA ASN A 149 -0.75 16.16 -7.46
C ASN A 149 -1.89 16.71 -8.35
N PRO A 150 -2.96 15.92 -8.60
CA PRO A 150 -4.06 16.33 -9.47
C PRO A 150 -4.87 17.53 -8.96
N ASN A 151 -4.74 17.88 -7.67
CA ASN A 151 -5.39 19.03 -7.06
C ASN A 151 -4.49 20.27 -7.02
N ASP A 152 -3.17 20.09 -7.15
CA ASP A 152 -2.17 21.16 -7.20
C ASP A 152 -0.94 20.68 -7.99
N CYS A 153 -0.87 21.03 -9.27
CA CYS A 153 0.20 20.56 -10.16
C CYS A 153 1.60 21.12 -9.84
N SER A 154 1.71 22.04 -8.87
CA SER A 154 2.98 22.59 -8.39
C SER A 154 3.66 21.75 -7.30
N VAL A 155 2.96 20.74 -6.77
CA VAL A 155 3.47 19.81 -5.76
C VAL A 155 3.28 18.35 -6.21
N CYS A 156 4.21 17.49 -5.81
CA CYS A 156 4.16 16.07 -6.11
C CYS A 156 3.55 15.26 -4.97
N ILE A 157 2.85 14.18 -5.30
CA ILE A 157 2.52 13.09 -4.38
C ILE A 157 3.74 12.16 -4.33
N CYS A 158 4.26 11.94 -3.13
CA CYS A 158 5.56 11.31 -2.94
C CYS A 158 5.46 9.88 -2.41
N PRO A 159 6.35 8.97 -2.85
CA PRO A 159 6.46 7.65 -2.25
C PRO A 159 6.87 7.73 -0.78
N SER A 160 6.42 6.75 0.02
CA SER A 160 6.81 6.65 1.43
C SER A 160 8.34 6.69 1.60
N GLY A 161 8.82 7.62 2.44
CA GLY A 161 10.25 7.90 2.63
C GLY A 161 10.76 9.11 1.86
N TYR A 162 9.98 9.70 0.96
CA TYR A 162 10.32 10.91 0.20
C TYR A 162 9.29 12.02 0.42
N GLY A 163 9.73 13.27 0.33
CA GLY A 163 8.92 14.46 0.51
C GLY A 163 9.52 15.68 -0.17
N GLY A 164 9.05 16.86 0.23
CA GLY A 164 9.33 18.10 -0.49
C GLY A 164 8.42 18.28 -1.71
N THR A 165 8.52 19.42 -2.38
CA THR A 165 7.64 19.73 -3.53
C THR A 165 7.86 18.80 -4.72
N LEU A 166 9.09 18.30 -4.90
CA LEU A 166 9.49 17.44 -6.01
C LEU A 166 9.82 16.00 -5.58
N CYS A 167 9.51 15.58 -4.34
CA CYS A 167 9.87 14.25 -3.82
C CYS A 167 11.37 13.96 -3.78
N ASN A 168 12.21 14.98 -3.72
CA ASN A 168 13.67 14.90 -3.70
C ASN A 168 14.26 15.13 -2.30
N GLU A 169 13.41 15.30 -1.30
CA GLU A 169 13.81 15.59 0.07
C GLU A 169 13.31 14.50 1.01
N ARG A 170 13.88 14.46 2.21
CA ARG A 170 13.37 13.63 3.29
C ARG A 170 12.06 14.24 3.79
N PRO A 171 11.01 13.44 4.06
CA PRO A 171 9.76 13.96 4.61
C PRO A 171 9.99 14.80 5.87
N PRO A 172 9.21 15.88 6.05
CA PRO A 172 9.31 16.69 7.26
C PRO A 172 8.95 15.86 8.50
N GLY A 173 9.54 16.20 9.64
CA GLY A 173 9.36 15.48 10.91
C GLY A 173 10.65 14.82 11.39
N CYS A 174 10.48 13.82 12.27
CA CYS A 174 11.60 13.12 12.90
C CYS A 174 12.39 12.23 11.92
N GLY A 175 13.62 11.91 12.31
CA GLY A 175 14.57 11.13 11.52
C GLY A 175 15.77 11.96 11.06
N GLU A 176 16.73 11.29 10.42
CA GLU A 176 18.05 11.86 10.12
C GLU A 176 18.62 11.29 8.82
N THR A 177 19.52 12.04 8.18
CA THR A 177 20.30 11.57 7.03
C THR A 177 21.69 11.17 7.48
N PHE A 178 22.00 9.89 7.39
CA PHE A 178 23.32 9.32 7.70
C PHE A 178 24.12 9.06 6.43
N THR A 179 25.42 9.35 6.50
CA THR A 179 26.39 8.83 5.53
C THR A 179 27.07 7.62 6.13
N ALA A 180 26.90 6.44 5.52
CA ALA A 180 27.46 5.19 6.00
C ALA A 180 28.98 5.17 5.85
N GLY A 181 29.68 4.90 6.96
CA GLY A 181 31.12 4.69 7.00
C GLY A 181 31.52 3.22 6.79
N PRO A 182 32.83 2.90 6.84
CA PRO A 182 33.31 1.53 6.74
C PRO A 182 33.02 0.68 7.99
N THR A 183 32.62 1.30 9.10
CA THR A 183 32.31 0.66 10.37
C THR A 183 30.85 0.90 10.76
N PHE A 184 30.26 -0.04 11.50
CA PHE A 184 28.91 0.14 12.03
C PHE A 184 28.85 1.31 13.01
N THR A 185 27.89 2.20 12.78
CA THR A 185 27.50 3.25 13.72
C THR A 185 26.16 2.86 14.30
N GLN A 186 26.08 2.75 15.63
CA GLN A 186 24.84 2.44 16.31
C GLN A 186 24.03 3.72 16.54
N PHE A 187 22.72 3.64 16.33
CA PHE A 187 21.78 4.68 16.72
C PHE A 187 20.50 4.05 17.25
N THR A 188 19.80 4.78 18.11
CA THR A 188 18.52 4.36 18.70
C THR A 188 17.46 5.36 18.31
N SER A 189 16.34 4.87 17.78
CA SER A 189 15.16 5.66 17.49
C SER A 189 14.06 5.35 18.51
N VAL A 190 13.41 6.38 19.02
CA VAL A 190 12.24 6.27 19.90
C VAL A 190 11.10 7.03 19.24
N LEU A 191 9.99 6.33 19.01
CA LEU A 191 8.81 6.87 18.34
C LEU A 191 7.56 6.53 19.15
N GLY A 192 6.59 7.44 19.12
CA GLY A 192 5.36 7.34 19.89
C GLY A 192 5.48 7.96 21.30
N ASP A 193 4.34 8.07 21.97
CA ASP A 193 4.17 8.70 23.28
C ASP A 193 4.11 7.67 24.43
N ARG A 194 4.40 6.39 24.14
CA ARG A 194 4.24 5.24 25.05
C ARG A 194 2.81 5.02 25.55
N SER A 195 1.82 5.68 24.92
CA SER A 195 0.41 5.44 25.20
C SER A 195 -0.02 4.11 24.60
N SER A 196 -0.92 3.40 25.30
CA SER A 196 -1.59 2.21 24.76
C SER A 196 -2.79 2.56 23.87
N LYS A 197 -3.06 3.85 23.63
CA LYS A 197 -4.15 4.30 22.78
C LYS A 197 -3.73 4.23 21.31
N THR A 198 -4.52 3.51 20.52
CA THR A 198 -4.36 3.48 19.06
C THR A 198 -4.69 4.84 18.47
N LYS A 199 -3.85 5.32 17.55
CA LYS A 199 -4.13 6.47 16.69
C LYS A 199 -4.65 5.98 15.34
N ILE A 200 -5.43 6.81 14.66
CA ILE A 200 -5.91 6.51 13.30
C ILE A 200 -4.74 6.56 12.32
N ASP A 201 -3.88 7.57 12.47
CA ASP A 201 -2.72 7.78 11.63
C ASP A 201 -1.44 7.33 12.35
N PHE A 202 -0.49 6.83 11.55
CA PHE A 202 0.85 6.48 12.05
C PHE A 202 1.73 7.72 12.13
N ASP A 203 2.37 7.90 13.27
CA ASP A 203 3.56 8.76 13.36
C ASP A 203 4.71 8.06 12.63
N LYS A 204 5.43 8.78 11.75
CA LYS A 204 6.52 8.21 10.95
C LYS A 204 7.81 9.00 11.15
N CYS A 205 8.91 8.31 11.47
CA CYS A 205 10.26 8.86 11.37
C CYS A 205 10.96 8.28 10.15
N ASN A 206 11.54 9.14 9.31
CA ASN A 206 12.19 8.73 8.08
C ASN A 206 13.70 8.93 8.19
N TYR A 207 14.48 7.87 8.01
CA TYR A 207 15.93 7.90 8.04
C TYR A 207 16.49 7.60 6.66
N TRP A 208 17.38 8.46 6.16
CA TRP A 208 18.05 8.25 4.89
C TRP A 208 19.48 7.80 5.16
N ILE A 209 19.84 6.59 4.73
CA ILE A 209 21.18 6.06 4.90
C ILE A 209 21.83 5.96 3.53
N GLN A 210 22.83 6.81 3.29
CA GLN A 210 23.50 6.93 2.01
C GLN A 210 24.89 6.29 2.08
N ALA A 211 25.25 5.51 1.06
CA ALA A 211 26.60 5.01 0.89
C ALA A 211 27.42 5.92 -0.05
N PRO A 212 28.74 6.01 0.14
CA PRO A 212 29.63 6.58 -0.85
C PRO A 212 29.49 5.88 -2.22
N PRO A 213 29.83 6.55 -3.34
CA PRO A 213 29.71 5.98 -4.67
C PRO A 213 30.39 4.60 -4.80
N GLY A 214 29.68 3.62 -5.35
CA GLY A 214 30.18 2.26 -5.57
C GLY A 214 30.21 1.37 -4.31
N LYS A 215 29.61 1.79 -3.20
CA LYS A 215 29.46 1.00 -1.98
C LYS A 215 27.99 0.66 -1.73
N LEU A 216 27.77 -0.41 -0.95
CA LEU A 216 26.45 -0.82 -0.48
C LEU A 216 26.30 -0.49 0.99
N VAL A 217 25.10 -0.07 1.40
CA VAL A 217 24.76 0.12 2.81
C VAL A 217 24.43 -1.23 3.41
N GLN A 218 25.00 -1.51 4.59
CA GLN A 218 24.58 -2.62 5.43
C GLN A 218 23.88 -2.07 6.66
N VAL A 219 22.65 -2.51 6.90
CA VAL A 219 21.86 -2.18 8.08
C VAL A 219 21.69 -3.44 8.92
N ARG A 220 21.83 -3.31 10.24
CA ARG A 220 21.56 -4.37 11.21
C ARG A 220 20.62 -3.83 12.26
N LEU A 221 19.53 -4.54 12.51
CA LEU A 221 18.63 -4.27 13.62
C LEU A 221 19.13 -5.03 14.85
N ASP A 222 19.73 -4.32 15.80
CA ASP A 222 20.27 -4.93 17.02
C ASP A 222 19.17 -5.30 18.03
N GLY A 223 18.05 -4.56 18.01
CA GLY A 223 16.92 -4.82 18.88
C GLY A 223 15.71 -3.96 18.54
N TYR A 224 14.54 -4.46 18.92
CA TYR A 224 13.26 -3.78 18.76
C TYR A 224 12.46 -3.91 20.06
N GLN A 225 11.93 -2.79 20.53
CA GLN A 225 11.03 -2.74 21.68
C GLN A 225 9.74 -2.04 21.25
N GLY A 226 8.70 -2.84 21.00
CA GLY A 226 7.40 -2.36 20.54
C GLY A 226 6.43 -3.51 20.34
N TYR A 227 5.27 -3.22 19.75
CA TYR A 227 4.27 -4.23 19.42
C TYR A 227 4.60 -4.86 18.07
N SER A 228 4.94 -6.15 18.08
CA SER A 228 5.14 -6.94 16.87
C SER A 228 3.95 -7.89 16.73
N ILE A 229 3.07 -7.56 15.78
CA ILE A 229 1.97 -8.40 15.34
C ILE A 229 1.92 -8.36 13.81
N ASP A 230 1.33 -9.40 13.20
CA ASP A 230 1.24 -9.55 11.76
C ASP A 230 0.75 -8.26 11.08
N GLY A 231 1.44 -7.84 10.01
CA GLY A 231 1.14 -6.62 9.26
C GLY A 231 1.65 -5.32 9.92
N CYS A 232 2.25 -5.38 11.11
CA CYS A 232 2.77 -4.23 11.85
C CYS A 232 1.72 -3.12 12.03
N ILE A 233 0.48 -3.48 12.36
CA ILE A 233 -0.66 -2.54 12.38
C ILE A 233 -0.63 -1.53 13.54
N TYR A 234 0.23 -1.72 14.56
CA TYR A 234 0.39 -0.78 15.67
C TYR A 234 1.70 -0.01 15.61
N ALA A 235 2.79 -0.71 15.32
CA ALA A 235 4.12 -0.15 15.19
C ALA A 235 4.98 -1.10 14.36
N GLY A 236 6.05 -0.58 13.78
CA GLY A 236 7.00 -1.37 13.01
C GLY A 236 8.16 -0.52 12.51
N VAL A 237 9.18 -1.20 12.00
CA VAL A 237 10.31 -0.57 11.31
C VAL A 237 10.26 -1.07 9.87
N GLU A 238 10.20 -0.16 8.90
CA GLU A 238 10.22 -0.53 7.49
C GLU A 238 11.59 -0.26 6.89
N VAL A 239 12.19 -1.29 6.30
CA VAL A 239 13.47 -1.21 5.60
C VAL A 239 13.24 -1.21 4.09
N LYS A 240 13.47 -0.06 3.45
CA LYS A 240 13.34 0.12 2.00
C LYS A 240 14.69 -0.06 1.28
N SER A 241 15.12 -1.31 1.10
CA SER A 241 16.37 -1.63 0.40
C SER A 241 16.20 -2.10 -1.06
N HIS A 242 14.96 -2.25 -1.53
CA HIS A 242 14.69 -2.63 -2.92
C HIS A 242 15.06 -1.49 -3.91
N PRO A 243 15.60 -1.77 -5.11
CA PRO A 243 15.97 -0.72 -6.07
C PRO A 243 14.79 0.16 -6.49
N ASP A 244 13.63 -0.45 -6.67
CA ASP A 244 12.36 0.24 -6.85
C ASP A 244 11.83 0.73 -5.49
N GLN A 245 12.01 2.03 -5.26
CA GLN A 245 11.66 2.73 -4.02
C GLN A 245 10.16 3.01 -3.88
N LEU A 246 9.35 2.73 -4.91
CA LEU A 246 7.88 2.87 -4.85
C LEU A 246 7.23 1.75 -4.04
N ARG A 247 7.91 0.60 -3.93
CA ARG A 247 7.42 -0.56 -3.19
C ARG A 247 7.47 -0.35 -1.69
N THR A 248 6.56 -1.00 -0.98
CA THR A 248 6.68 -1.21 0.46
C THR A 248 7.97 -2.00 0.73
N GLY A 249 8.68 -1.62 1.78
CA GLY A 249 9.85 -2.32 2.29
C GLY A 249 9.50 -3.52 3.16
N TYR A 250 10.53 -4.23 3.60
CA TYR A 250 10.42 -5.30 4.58
C TYR A 250 10.11 -4.72 5.96
N ARG A 251 9.38 -5.45 6.80
CA ARG A 251 9.00 -5.02 8.16
C ARG A 251 9.21 -6.13 9.17
#